data_AF-A0A1H3EBI9-F1
#
_entry.id   AF-A0A1H3EBI9-F1
#
_cell.length_a   1.000
_cell.length_b   1.000
_cell.length_c   1.000
_cell.angle_alpha   90.00
_cell.angle_beta   90.00
_cell.angle_gamma   90.00
#
_symmetry.space_group_name_H-M   'P 1'
#
loop_
_entity.id
_entity.type
_entity.pdbx_description
1 polymer ?
#
loop_
_entity_poly.entity_id
_entity_poly.type
_entity_poly.pdbx_seq_one_letter_code
_entity_poly.pdbx_strand_id
1 'polypeptide(L)'
;MENLRSPHRWTRAVVESAVAAGYPRNDEFNGARQEGVGTYQVTQQRGRRWSAADAYLRPALDRPNLTVRTGAHATRVLLSGGRGTGVEYLQNGRRDTVHAPGDVLLAGGAVNSPQLLMLSGIGPADHLRSVGVDVAHELPGVGSGLQDHPLVPTIWHVRSGKSLFRAESPSGYAQWFGARRGPLTSNLAEAGLFTRSADDLPEPDLHYHFLPVEFWRQAEVHPDVDAFTAATVLVRVHSRGSVRLRSADPTWAPAIDAGYLTDDCDLEALVTGMERARDIAAGPLARVLAEEWSPGGTVRGREALRTKASRGCGWSTPR
;
A
#
# COMPACT_ATOMS: atom_id res chain seq x y z
N MET A 1 1.02 -13.61 -12.59
CA MET A 1 -0.16 -13.23 -11.78
C MET A 1 -1.32 -14.13 -12.21
N GLU A 2 -2.36 -14.27 -11.39
CA GLU A 2 -3.56 -15.06 -11.72
C GLU A 2 -4.81 -14.17 -11.62
N ASN A 3 -5.85 -14.48 -12.39
CA ASN A 3 -7.17 -13.89 -12.21
C ASN A 3 -7.80 -14.34 -10.88
N LEU A 4 -8.68 -13.51 -10.32
CA LEU A 4 -9.46 -13.87 -9.13
C LEU A 4 -10.25 -15.17 -9.36
N ARG A 5 -10.09 -16.13 -8.43
CA ARG A 5 -10.73 -17.45 -8.55
C ARG A 5 -12.19 -17.47 -8.11
N SER A 6 -12.59 -16.53 -7.27
CA SER A 6 -13.94 -16.43 -6.68
C SER A 6 -14.27 -14.97 -6.34
N PRO A 7 -14.34 -14.06 -7.33
CA PRO A 7 -14.66 -12.67 -7.08
C PRO A 7 -16.04 -12.54 -6.44
N HIS A 8 -16.16 -11.62 -5.49
CA HIS A 8 -17.40 -11.29 -4.83
C HIS A 8 -18.42 -10.72 -5.82
N ARG A 9 -19.71 -10.99 -5.61
CA ARG A 9 -20.77 -10.50 -6.52
C ARG A 9 -20.82 -8.96 -6.60
N TRP A 10 -20.45 -8.26 -5.53
CA TRP A 10 -20.42 -6.79 -5.49
C TRP A 10 -19.31 -6.22 -6.39
N THR A 11 -18.23 -6.96 -6.61
CA THR A 11 -17.14 -6.60 -7.51
C THR A 11 -17.64 -6.46 -8.95
N ARG A 12 -18.52 -7.36 -9.39
CA ARG A 12 -19.18 -7.21 -10.69
C ARG A 12 -20.09 -5.97 -10.74
N ALA A 13 -20.87 -5.74 -9.69
CA ALA A 13 -21.81 -4.61 -9.64
C ALA A 13 -21.09 -3.25 -9.70
N VAL A 14 -19.94 -3.09 -9.04
CA VAL A 14 -19.17 -1.84 -9.11
C VAL A 14 -18.52 -1.64 -10.47
N VAL A 15 -18.01 -2.69 -11.12
CA VAL A 15 -17.48 -2.60 -12.49
C VAL A 15 -18.58 -2.14 -13.47
N GLU A 16 -19.76 -2.75 -13.38
CA GLU A 16 -20.92 -2.34 -14.19
C GLU A 16 -21.32 -0.88 -13.90
N SER A 17 -21.14 -0.41 -12.67
CA SER A 17 -21.48 0.96 -12.29
C SER A 17 -20.51 2.00 -12.77
N ALA A 18 -19.22 1.70 -12.73
CA ALA A 18 -18.21 2.56 -13.31
C ALA A 18 -18.37 2.64 -14.85
N VAL A 19 -18.70 1.54 -15.51
CA VAL A 19 -19.04 1.58 -16.94
C VAL A 19 -20.28 2.45 -17.21
N ALA A 20 -21.33 2.32 -16.39
CA ALA A 20 -22.52 3.17 -16.50
C ALA A 20 -22.22 4.66 -16.24
N ALA A 21 -21.21 4.97 -15.42
CA ALA A 21 -20.70 6.32 -15.17
C ALA A 21 -19.77 6.84 -16.29
N GLY A 22 -19.55 6.08 -17.36
CA GLY A 22 -18.79 6.50 -18.54
C GLY A 22 -17.32 6.07 -18.56
N TYR A 23 -16.85 5.33 -17.56
CA TYR A 23 -15.47 4.83 -17.56
C TYR A 23 -15.32 3.63 -18.51
N PRO A 24 -14.24 3.56 -19.31
CA PRO A 24 -14.02 2.42 -20.19
C PRO A 24 -13.76 1.16 -19.36
N ARG A 25 -14.22 0.01 -19.85
CA ARG A 25 -13.84 -1.28 -19.27
C ARG A 25 -12.39 -1.59 -19.63
N ASN A 26 -11.63 -2.09 -18.65
CA ASN A 26 -10.26 -2.56 -18.84
C ASN A 26 -10.11 -3.93 -18.16
N ASP A 27 -9.98 -4.99 -18.95
CA ASP A 27 -9.78 -6.34 -18.42
C ASP A 27 -8.30 -6.68 -18.17
N GLU A 28 -7.36 -5.78 -18.50
CA GLU A 28 -5.91 -5.99 -18.37
C GLU A 28 -5.16 -4.68 -18.03
N PHE A 29 -5.07 -4.38 -16.73
CA PHE A 29 -4.35 -3.21 -16.23
C PHE A 29 -2.84 -3.20 -16.54
N ASN A 30 -2.24 -4.37 -16.76
CA ASN A 30 -0.81 -4.50 -17.10
C ASN A 30 -0.56 -4.50 -18.61
N GLY A 31 -1.58 -4.20 -19.41
CA GLY A 31 -1.50 -4.09 -20.86
C GLY A 31 -0.97 -2.74 -21.31
N ALA A 32 -1.12 -2.44 -22.60
CA ALA A 32 -0.65 -1.18 -23.19
C ALA A 32 -1.38 0.07 -22.66
N ARG A 33 -2.55 -0.08 -22.02
CA ARG A 33 -3.35 1.02 -21.48
C ARG A 33 -3.84 0.65 -20.09
N GLN A 34 -3.59 1.53 -19.12
CA GLN A 34 -3.99 1.32 -17.73
C GLN A 34 -5.37 1.90 -17.40
N GLU A 35 -5.78 2.98 -18.07
CA GLU A 35 -7.06 3.66 -17.83
C GLU A 35 -8.26 2.72 -18.01
N GLY A 36 -9.25 2.87 -17.12
CA GLY A 36 -10.51 2.12 -17.14
C GLY A 36 -10.74 1.30 -15.88
N VAL A 37 -11.88 0.59 -15.86
CA VAL A 37 -12.36 -0.21 -14.72
C VAL A 37 -12.34 -1.70 -15.02
N GLY A 38 -11.93 -2.50 -14.04
CA GLY A 38 -11.88 -3.96 -14.16
C GLY A 38 -11.48 -4.66 -12.87
N THR A 39 -11.43 -5.99 -12.92
CA THR A 39 -10.95 -6.84 -11.83
C THR A 39 -9.43 -6.96 -11.86
N TYR A 40 -8.78 -6.99 -10.69
CA TYR A 40 -7.33 -7.17 -10.66
C TYR A 40 -6.90 -8.59 -11.00
N GLN A 41 -5.72 -8.68 -11.61
CA GLN A 41 -4.86 -9.85 -11.49
C GLN A 41 -4.10 -9.78 -10.17
N VAL A 42 -3.97 -10.93 -9.50
CA VAL A 42 -3.38 -11.01 -8.16
C VAL A 42 -2.11 -11.87 -8.15
N THR A 43 -1.19 -11.56 -7.23
CA THR A 43 0.01 -12.38 -6.97
C THR A 43 -0.36 -13.58 -6.11
N GLN A 44 -1.10 -14.50 -6.72
CA GLN A 44 -1.53 -15.75 -6.13
C GLN A 44 -1.17 -16.93 -7.04
N GLN A 45 -1.02 -18.10 -6.43
CA GLN A 45 -0.96 -19.38 -7.13
C GLN A 45 -2.02 -20.29 -6.54
N ARG A 46 -3.01 -20.68 -7.36
CA ARG A 46 -4.15 -21.52 -6.92
C ARG A 46 -4.79 -20.99 -5.63
N GLY A 47 -5.13 -19.70 -5.57
CA GLY A 47 -5.89 -19.10 -4.45
C GLY A 47 -5.11 -18.97 -3.15
N ARG A 48 -3.77 -19.00 -3.21
CA ARG A 48 -2.87 -18.73 -2.09
C ARG A 48 -1.92 -17.61 -2.49
N ARG A 49 -1.50 -16.79 -1.52
CA ARG A 49 -0.43 -15.80 -1.71
C ARG A 49 0.78 -16.46 -2.37
N TRP A 50 1.33 -15.80 -3.39
CA TRP A 50 2.55 -16.21 -4.07
C TRP A 50 3.58 -15.08 -3.98
N SER A 51 4.42 -15.15 -2.96
CA SER A 51 5.40 -14.11 -2.64
C SER A 51 6.71 -14.28 -3.42
N ALA A 52 7.62 -13.29 -3.34
CA ALA A 52 8.98 -13.44 -3.84
C ALA A 52 9.72 -14.62 -3.15
N ALA A 53 9.40 -14.90 -1.88
CA ALA A 53 9.95 -16.06 -1.19
C ALA A 53 9.43 -17.39 -1.77
N ASP A 54 8.14 -17.47 -2.12
CA ASP A 54 7.55 -18.65 -2.78
C ASP A 54 8.13 -18.87 -4.18
N ALA A 55 8.19 -17.80 -4.96
CA ALA A 55 8.51 -17.86 -6.38
C ALA A 55 10.01 -18.02 -6.65
N TYR A 56 10.86 -17.38 -5.85
CA TYR A 56 12.31 -17.28 -6.13
C TYR A 56 13.16 -17.91 -5.03
N LEU A 57 12.91 -17.59 -3.76
CA LEU A 57 13.81 -18.01 -2.68
C LEU A 57 13.67 -19.50 -2.34
N ARG A 58 12.46 -19.97 -2.03
CA ARG A 58 12.19 -21.36 -1.61
C ARG A 58 12.71 -22.38 -2.62
N PRO A 59 12.50 -22.23 -3.95
CA PRO A 59 13.05 -23.16 -4.94
C PRO A 59 14.58 -23.16 -5.04
N ALA A 60 15.25 -22.16 -4.49
CA ALA A 60 16.71 -22.00 -4.54
C ALA A 60 17.42 -22.33 -3.22
N LEU A 61 16.70 -22.65 -2.14
CA LEU A 61 17.27 -22.85 -0.80
C LEU A 61 18.29 -24.00 -0.72
N ASP A 62 18.11 -25.04 -1.54
CA ASP A 62 19.01 -26.21 -1.53
C ASP A 62 20.33 -25.97 -2.29
N ARG A 63 20.51 -24.79 -2.91
CA ARG A 63 21.72 -24.47 -3.65
C ARG A 63 22.89 -24.22 -2.69
N PRO A 64 24.05 -24.88 -2.86
CA PRO A 64 25.16 -24.79 -1.91
C PRO A 64 25.82 -23.40 -1.84
N ASN A 65 25.58 -22.54 -2.83
CA ASN A 65 26.12 -21.19 -2.90
C ASN A 65 25.14 -20.11 -2.37
N LEU A 66 24.02 -20.50 -1.75
CA LEU A 66 23.09 -19.58 -1.11
C LEU A 66 23.03 -19.87 0.40
N THR A 67 23.16 -18.82 1.21
CA THR A 67 22.93 -18.90 2.66
C THR A 67 21.88 -17.87 3.04
N VAL A 68 20.83 -18.31 3.74
CA VAL A 68 19.77 -17.44 4.26
C VAL A 68 19.84 -17.42 5.77
N ARG A 69 20.00 -16.23 6.36
CA ARG A 69 19.96 -16.03 7.82
C ARG A 69 18.69 -15.26 8.17
N THR A 70 17.78 -15.89 8.91
CA THR A 70 16.57 -15.25 9.44
C THR A 70 16.80 -14.78 10.88
N GLY A 71 16.02 -13.80 11.34
CA GLY A 71 16.22 -13.21 12.68
C GLY A 71 17.56 -12.47 12.83
N ALA A 72 18.21 -12.13 11.71
CA ALA A 72 19.46 -11.38 11.66
C ALA A 72 19.16 -9.93 11.25
N HIS A 73 19.04 -9.04 12.24
CA HIS A 73 18.72 -7.62 12.04
C HIS A 73 19.98 -6.85 11.64
N ALA A 74 20.08 -6.41 10.39
CA ALA A 74 21.22 -5.62 9.93
C ALA A 74 21.28 -4.27 10.68
N THR A 75 22.45 -3.92 11.19
CA THR A 75 22.65 -2.74 12.05
C THR A 75 23.57 -1.70 11.42
N ARG A 76 24.52 -2.13 10.58
CA ARG A 76 25.47 -1.25 9.89
C ARG A 76 26.08 -1.94 8.68
N VAL A 77 26.34 -1.21 7.60
CA VAL A 77 27.24 -1.59 6.51
C VAL A 77 28.67 -1.26 6.92
N LEU A 78 29.56 -2.24 6.81
CA LEU A 78 30.98 -2.06 7.11
C LEU A 78 31.65 -1.34 5.95
N LEU A 79 32.40 -0.28 6.23
CA LEU A 79 33.07 0.56 5.22
C LEU A 79 34.59 0.50 5.38
N SER A 80 35.31 0.45 4.27
CA SER A 80 36.77 0.62 4.22
C SER A 80 37.17 1.35 2.95
N GLY A 81 37.83 2.51 3.09
CA GLY A 81 38.23 3.34 1.95
C GLY A 81 37.05 3.76 1.05
N GLY A 82 35.87 3.97 1.63
CA GLY A 82 34.64 4.28 0.89
C GLY A 82 33.93 3.06 0.26
N ARG A 83 34.46 1.84 0.40
CA ARG A 83 33.85 0.60 -0.11
C ARG A 83 33.06 -0.13 0.97
N GLY A 84 31.85 -0.59 0.65
CA GLY A 84 31.11 -1.56 1.47
C GLY A 84 31.79 -2.92 1.47
N THR A 85 32.27 -3.38 2.63
CA THR A 85 33.03 -4.64 2.77
C THR A 85 32.27 -5.72 3.52
N GLY A 86 31.06 -5.45 3.99
CA GLY A 86 30.28 -6.38 4.78
C GLY A 86 29.10 -5.71 5.50
N VAL A 87 28.46 -6.48 6.36
CA VAL A 87 27.33 -6.04 7.19
C VAL A 87 27.51 -6.55 8.62
N GLU A 88 27.33 -5.67 9.60
CA GLU A 88 27.08 -6.02 11.00
C GLU A 88 25.59 -6.29 11.21
N TYR A 89 25.25 -7.35 11.91
CA TYR A 89 23.87 -7.70 12.25
C TYR A 89 23.74 -8.20 13.68
N LEU A 90 22.54 -8.06 14.24
CA LEU A 90 22.15 -8.59 15.55
C LEU A 90 21.33 -9.87 15.34
N GLN A 91 21.74 -10.97 15.96
CA GLN A 91 20.99 -12.22 15.98
C GLN A 91 21.07 -12.86 17.36
N ASN A 92 19.91 -13.20 17.94
CA ASN A 92 19.82 -13.79 19.28
C ASN A 92 20.56 -12.97 20.36
N GLY A 93 20.49 -11.64 20.29
CA GLY A 93 21.15 -10.72 21.22
C GLY A 93 22.66 -10.56 21.02
N ARG A 94 23.25 -11.21 20.00
CA ARG A 94 24.68 -11.13 19.69
C ARG A 94 24.92 -10.37 18.41
N ARG A 95 25.87 -9.44 18.44
CA ARG A 95 26.38 -8.78 17.22
C ARG A 95 27.37 -9.70 16.54
N ASP A 96 27.25 -9.78 15.22
CA ASP A 96 28.15 -10.54 14.37
C ASP A 96 28.30 -9.82 13.02
N THR A 97 29.33 -10.19 12.27
CA THR A 97 29.70 -9.54 11.01
C THR A 97 29.86 -10.56 9.90
N VAL A 98 29.37 -10.24 8.72
CA VAL A 98 29.69 -10.98 7.49
C VAL A 98 30.40 -10.07 6.51
N HIS A 99 31.52 -10.54 5.97
CA HIS A 99 32.27 -9.81 4.95
C HIS A 99 31.88 -10.27 3.54
N ALA A 100 31.78 -9.31 2.63
CA ALA A 100 31.48 -9.53 1.22
C ALA A 100 32.74 -9.23 0.38
N PRO A 101 33.32 -10.23 -0.32
CA PRO A 101 34.43 -9.97 -1.23
C PRO A 101 33.98 -9.11 -2.42
N GLY A 102 32.74 -9.30 -2.88
CA GLY A 102 32.08 -8.46 -3.89
C GLY A 102 31.27 -7.33 -3.27
N ASP A 103 30.03 -7.18 -3.72
CA ASP A 103 29.14 -6.07 -3.36
C ASP A 103 28.24 -6.38 -2.16
N VAL A 104 27.85 -5.32 -1.44
CA VAL A 104 26.78 -5.34 -0.45
C VAL A 104 25.54 -4.70 -1.07
N LEU A 105 24.48 -5.48 -1.24
CA LEU A 105 23.22 -5.01 -1.81
C LEU A 105 22.19 -4.74 -0.70
N LEU A 106 21.69 -3.51 -0.63
CA LEU A 106 20.65 -3.15 0.33
C LEU A 106 19.26 -3.38 -0.25
N ALA A 107 18.54 -4.34 0.31
CA ALA A 107 17.16 -4.68 -0.05
C ALA A 107 16.19 -4.48 1.14
N GLY A 108 16.44 -3.48 1.98
CA GLY A 108 15.59 -3.14 3.15
C GLY A 108 14.31 -2.38 2.81
N GLY A 109 14.08 -2.05 1.53
CA GLY A 109 12.94 -1.26 1.08
C GLY A 109 13.10 0.25 1.33
N ALA A 110 12.06 1.02 0.99
CA ALA A 110 12.08 2.49 1.01
C ALA A 110 12.28 3.11 2.40
N VAL A 111 12.11 2.33 3.48
CA VAL A 111 12.28 2.76 4.87
C VAL A 111 13.60 2.27 5.45
N ASN A 112 13.85 0.95 5.44
CA ASN A 112 14.99 0.40 6.17
C ASN A 112 16.32 0.55 5.40
N SER A 113 16.31 0.62 4.07
CA SER A 113 17.54 0.90 3.31
C SER A 113 18.13 2.29 3.64
N PRO A 114 17.38 3.41 3.55
CA PRO A 114 17.92 4.70 3.95
C PRO A 114 18.25 4.78 5.45
N GLN A 115 17.48 4.11 6.31
CA GLN A 115 17.83 4.01 7.74
C GLN A 115 19.21 3.35 7.93
N LEU A 116 19.44 2.19 7.30
CA LEU A 116 20.70 1.45 7.43
C LEU A 116 21.87 2.23 6.84
N LEU A 117 21.68 2.93 5.71
CA LEU A 117 22.69 3.85 5.16
C LEU A 117 23.06 4.93 6.18
N MET A 118 22.07 5.60 6.77
CA MET A 118 22.32 6.63 7.77
C MET A 118 23.03 6.05 9.01
N LEU A 119 22.62 4.89 9.54
CA LEU A 119 23.30 4.21 10.65
C LEU A 119 24.75 3.79 10.34
N SER A 120 25.07 3.70 9.05
CA SER A 120 26.40 3.41 8.52
C SER A 120 27.22 4.67 8.23
N GLY A 121 26.72 5.85 8.59
CA GLY A 121 27.38 7.13 8.37
C GLY A 121 27.22 7.68 6.95
N ILE A 122 26.27 7.16 6.15
CA ILE A 122 25.99 7.62 4.78
C ILE A 122 24.65 8.35 4.77
N GLY A 123 24.67 9.68 4.64
CA GLY A 123 23.45 10.49 4.66
C GLY A 123 23.68 11.99 4.86
N PRO A 124 22.63 12.76 5.21
CA PRO A 124 22.77 14.20 5.46
C PRO A 124 23.63 14.45 6.70
N ALA A 125 24.78 15.11 6.51
CA ALA A 125 25.83 15.19 7.52
C ALA A 125 25.35 15.83 8.84
N ASP A 126 24.58 16.91 8.77
CA ASP A 126 24.06 17.60 9.96
C ASP A 126 23.07 16.73 10.74
N HIS A 127 22.19 16.00 10.04
CA HIS A 127 21.27 15.06 10.67
C HIS A 127 22.02 13.94 11.38
N LEU A 128 23.00 13.32 10.71
CA LEU A 128 23.81 12.24 11.29
C LEU A 128 24.52 12.69 12.56
N ARG A 129 25.17 13.85 12.54
CA ARG A 129 25.82 14.45 13.72
C ARG A 129 24.81 14.69 14.85
N SER A 130 23.62 15.20 14.53
CA SER A 130 22.58 15.51 15.53
C SER A 130 22.08 14.30 16.32
N VAL A 131 22.15 13.09 15.73
CA VAL A 131 21.74 11.84 16.40
C VAL A 131 22.93 11.00 16.89
N GLY A 132 24.16 11.53 16.81
CA GLY A 132 25.37 10.87 17.30
C GLY A 132 25.93 9.79 16.37
N VAL A 133 25.74 9.91 15.05
CA VAL A 133 26.35 9.03 14.05
C VAL A 133 27.50 9.76 13.34
N ASP A 134 28.67 9.14 13.30
CA ASP A 134 29.82 9.64 12.55
C ASP A 134 29.53 9.66 11.05
N VAL A 135 29.91 10.76 10.39
CA VAL A 135 29.72 10.94 8.95
C VAL A 135 30.85 10.26 8.19
N ALA A 136 30.56 9.14 7.54
CA ALA A 136 31.48 8.45 6.64
C ALA A 136 31.40 8.99 5.21
N HIS A 137 30.20 9.33 4.74
CA HIS A 137 29.97 9.92 3.43
C HIS A 137 28.73 10.83 3.46
N GLU A 138 28.92 12.10 3.12
CA GLU A 138 27.80 13.03 3.02
C GLU A 138 27.01 12.76 1.74
N LEU A 139 25.74 12.39 1.92
CA LEU A 139 24.78 12.18 0.83
C LEU A 139 23.40 12.69 1.25
N PRO A 140 23.10 13.99 1.05
CA PRO A 140 21.89 14.64 1.57
C PRO A 140 20.57 14.04 1.07
N GLY A 141 20.59 13.34 -0.06
CA GLY A 141 19.42 12.66 -0.62
C GLY A 141 18.94 11.44 0.19
N VAL A 142 19.80 10.84 1.03
CA VAL A 142 19.40 9.64 1.79
C VAL A 142 18.25 9.98 2.75
N GLY A 143 17.16 9.22 2.63
CA GLY A 143 15.95 9.40 3.44
C GLY A 143 15.09 10.60 3.01
N SER A 144 15.42 11.30 1.92
CA SER A 144 14.62 12.41 1.40
C SER A 144 13.75 11.94 0.23
N GLY A 145 12.63 12.63 -0.04
CA GLY A 145 11.81 12.35 -1.22
C GLY A 145 10.97 11.08 -1.14
N LEU A 146 10.59 10.67 0.08
CA LEU A 146 9.66 9.56 0.28
C LEU A 146 8.36 9.87 -0.47
N GLN A 147 7.89 8.92 -1.25
CA GLN A 147 6.61 8.98 -1.95
C GLN A 147 5.83 7.74 -1.56
N ASP A 148 4.57 7.98 -1.23
CA ASP A 148 3.58 6.95 -1.00
C ASP A 148 2.24 7.48 -1.50
N HIS A 149 1.28 6.58 -1.75
CA HIS A 149 0.01 6.91 -2.34
C HIS A 149 -1.04 7.20 -1.26
N PRO A 150 -1.36 8.48 -0.96
CA PRO A 150 -2.42 8.78 -0.01
C PRO A 150 -3.76 8.30 -0.55
N LEU A 151 -4.63 7.87 0.36
CA LEU A 151 -5.97 7.42 0.03
C LEU A 151 -7.02 8.01 0.95
N VAL A 152 -8.24 8.11 0.45
CA VAL A 152 -9.45 8.45 1.23
C VAL A 152 -10.53 7.40 0.94
N PRO A 153 -11.03 6.68 1.95
CA PRO A 153 -12.11 5.73 1.75
C PRO A 153 -13.47 6.44 1.74
N THR A 154 -14.26 6.14 0.71
CA THR A 154 -15.71 6.37 0.70
C THR A 154 -16.40 5.03 0.99
N ILE A 155 -17.19 4.96 2.05
CA ILE A 155 -17.71 3.73 2.63
C ILE A 155 -19.22 3.82 2.74
N TRP A 156 -19.90 2.75 2.34
CA TRP A 156 -21.35 2.61 2.45
C TRP A 156 -21.69 1.36 3.25
N HIS A 157 -22.73 1.46 4.09
CA HIS A 157 -23.40 0.27 4.59
C HIS A 157 -24.03 -0.49 3.40
N VAL A 158 -24.35 -1.76 3.58
CA VAL A 158 -25.03 -2.56 2.54
C VAL A 158 -26.43 -2.95 2.99
N ARG A 159 -27.40 -2.89 2.09
CA ARG A 159 -28.79 -3.32 2.40
C ARG A 159 -28.97 -4.83 2.27
N SER A 160 -28.12 -5.49 1.48
CA SER A 160 -28.29 -6.91 1.18
C SER A 160 -26.99 -7.67 0.99
N GLY A 161 -26.95 -8.86 1.58
CA GLY A 161 -25.86 -9.81 1.48
C GLY A 161 -24.73 -9.57 2.48
N LYS A 162 -23.78 -10.50 2.49
CA LYS A 162 -22.61 -10.48 3.37
C LYS A 162 -21.39 -9.97 2.62
N SER A 163 -20.60 -9.14 3.28
CA SER A 163 -19.30 -8.66 2.84
C SER A 163 -18.22 -9.72 3.04
N LEU A 164 -17.01 -9.45 2.54
CA LEU A 164 -15.84 -10.28 2.79
C LEU A 164 -15.38 -10.25 4.26
N PHE A 165 -15.89 -9.35 5.09
CA PHE A 165 -15.72 -9.42 6.55
C PHE A 165 -16.23 -10.75 7.12
N ARG A 166 -17.23 -11.36 6.46
CA ARG A 166 -17.83 -12.64 6.86
C ARG A 166 -17.17 -13.85 6.17
N ALA A 167 -16.03 -13.67 5.51
CA ALA A 167 -15.37 -14.73 4.74
C ALA A 167 -14.89 -15.90 5.61
N GLU A 168 -14.40 -15.60 6.83
CA GLU A 168 -13.97 -16.58 7.82
C GLU A 168 -15.17 -17.29 8.45
N SER A 169 -15.68 -18.28 7.73
CA SER A 169 -16.79 -19.14 8.13
C SER A 169 -16.43 -20.59 7.88
N PRO A 170 -17.07 -21.57 8.54
CA PRO A 170 -16.84 -22.99 8.27
C PRO A 170 -16.97 -23.33 6.78
N SER A 171 -17.95 -22.76 6.08
CA SER A 171 -18.12 -22.91 4.63
C SER A 171 -16.99 -22.26 3.82
N GLY A 172 -16.49 -21.10 4.24
CA GLY A 172 -15.37 -20.42 3.59
C GLY A 172 -14.08 -21.25 3.67
N TYR A 173 -13.77 -21.75 4.87
CA TYR A 173 -12.62 -22.65 5.07
C TYR A 173 -12.77 -23.95 4.30
N ALA A 174 -13.96 -24.58 4.29
CA ALA A 174 -14.19 -25.80 3.54
C ALA A 174 -13.93 -25.62 2.03
N GLN A 175 -14.41 -24.53 1.43
CA GLN A 175 -14.16 -24.21 0.02
C GLN A 175 -12.67 -23.96 -0.26
N TRP A 176 -11.98 -23.28 0.66
CA TRP A 176 -10.57 -22.96 0.49
C TRP A 176 -9.66 -24.18 0.66
N PHE A 177 -9.85 -24.99 1.71
CA PHE A 177 -9.06 -26.20 1.93
C PHE A 177 -9.30 -27.27 0.86
N GLY A 178 -10.56 -27.47 0.44
CA GLY A 178 -10.91 -28.47 -0.56
C GLY A 178 -10.50 -28.09 -1.97
N ALA A 179 -10.95 -26.93 -2.46
CA ALA A 179 -10.86 -26.55 -3.87
C ALA A 179 -10.01 -25.31 -4.16
N ARG A 180 -9.48 -24.65 -3.12
CA ARG A 180 -8.84 -23.33 -3.23
C ARG A 180 -9.74 -22.33 -3.97
N ARG A 181 -10.99 -22.28 -3.53
CA ARG A 181 -12.05 -21.38 -4.02
C ARG A 181 -12.77 -20.73 -2.84
N GLY A 182 -13.68 -19.83 -3.14
CA GLY A 182 -14.49 -19.13 -2.15
C GLY A 182 -13.85 -17.83 -1.65
N PRO A 183 -14.50 -17.17 -0.67
CA PRO A 183 -14.20 -15.80 -0.29
C PRO A 183 -12.80 -15.64 0.33
N LEU A 184 -12.23 -16.69 0.92
CA LEU A 184 -10.87 -16.69 1.47
C LEU A 184 -9.76 -16.66 0.41
N THR A 185 -10.11 -16.74 -0.89
CA THR A 185 -9.16 -16.50 -1.98
C THR A 185 -9.02 -15.02 -2.36
N SER A 186 -9.91 -14.16 -1.85
CA SER A 186 -9.91 -12.74 -2.13
C SER A 186 -8.70 -12.02 -1.51
N ASN A 187 -8.22 -10.98 -2.18
CA ASN A 187 -7.29 -9.99 -1.63
C ASN A 187 -8.01 -8.75 -1.05
N LEU A 188 -9.33 -8.82 -0.86
CA LEU A 188 -10.24 -7.76 -0.41
C LEU A 188 -10.47 -6.65 -1.45
N ALA A 189 -9.42 -6.08 -2.03
CA ALA A 189 -9.51 -5.12 -3.14
C ALA A 189 -9.58 -5.86 -4.48
N GLU A 190 -10.78 -6.24 -4.90
CA GLU A 190 -10.96 -7.17 -6.03
C GLU A 190 -11.07 -6.50 -7.40
N ALA A 191 -11.53 -5.25 -7.44
CA ALA A 191 -11.60 -4.46 -8.66
C ALA A 191 -11.03 -3.07 -8.43
N GLY A 192 -10.66 -2.40 -9.52
CA GLY A 192 -10.21 -1.04 -9.49
C GLY A 192 -10.58 -0.23 -10.72
N LEU A 193 -10.31 1.06 -10.64
CA LEU A 193 -10.47 2.01 -11.73
C LEU A 193 -9.23 2.92 -11.77
N PHE A 194 -8.58 3.04 -12.93
CA PHE A 194 -7.61 4.10 -13.17
C PHE A 194 -8.25 5.19 -14.02
N THR A 195 -8.18 6.45 -13.57
CA THR A 195 -8.73 7.61 -14.28
C THR A 195 -7.97 8.88 -13.93
N ARG A 196 -8.24 9.96 -14.67
CA ARG A 196 -7.62 11.27 -14.47
C ARG A 196 -8.52 12.19 -13.67
N SER A 197 -8.03 12.86 -12.63
CA SER A 197 -8.77 13.88 -11.88
C SER A 197 -9.15 15.09 -12.74
N ALA A 198 -8.35 15.40 -13.77
CA ALA A 198 -8.61 16.43 -14.78
C ALA A 198 -8.36 15.91 -16.20
N ASP A 199 -9.12 16.42 -17.18
CA ASP A 199 -9.12 15.88 -18.55
C ASP A 199 -7.80 16.11 -19.31
N ASP A 200 -7.04 17.14 -18.93
CA ASP A 200 -5.78 17.55 -19.54
C ASP A 200 -4.55 16.77 -19.02
N LEU A 201 -4.71 15.89 -18.03
CA LEU A 201 -3.61 15.06 -17.54
C LEU A 201 -3.18 14.04 -18.60
N PRO A 202 -1.87 13.78 -18.78
CA PRO A 202 -1.39 12.85 -19.79
C PRO A 202 -1.65 11.37 -19.43
N GLU A 203 -1.85 11.08 -18.16
CA GLU A 203 -2.02 9.73 -17.61
C GLU A 203 -2.89 9.75 -16.35
N PRO A 204 -3.49 8.60 -15.95
CA PRO A 204 -4.25 8.51 -14.70
C PRO A 204 -3.43 8.90 -13.47
N ASP A 205 -3.97 9.80 -12.67
CA ASP A 205 -3.46 10.18 -11.35
C ASP A 205 -4.33 9.62 -10.21
N LEU A 206 -5.55 9.16 -10.52
CA LEU A 206 -6.45 8.51 -9.56
C LEU A 206 -6.55 7.01 -9.82
N HIS A 207 -6.46 6.26 -8.72
CA HIS A 207 -6.70 4.82 -8.67
C HIS A 207 -7.74 4.50 -7.61
N TYR A 208 -8.79 3.80 -7.97
CA TYR A 208 -9.77 3.31 -7.00
C TYR A 208 -9.47 1.86 -6.70
N HIS A 209 -9.45 1.50 -5.43
CA HIS A 209 -9.64 0.12 -5.00
C HIS A 209 -11.09 -0.05 -4.57
N PHE A 210 -11.78 -1.03 -5.13
CA PHE A 210 -13.14 -1.40 -4.74
C PHE A 210 -13.10 -2.64 -3.86
N LEU A 211 -13.54 -2.46 -2.62
CA LEU A 211 -13.49 -3.47 -1.58
C LEU A 211 -14.92 -3.87 -1.20
N PRO A 212 -15.31 -5.13 -1.40
CA PRO A 212 -16.52 -5.71 -0.81
C PRO A 212 -16.41 -5.94 0.70
N VAL A 213 -15.82 -5.00 1.44
CA VAL A 213 -15.62 -4.99 2.89
C VAL A 213 -15.47 -3.55 3.38
N GLU A 214 -15.59 -3.35 4.69
CA GLU A 214 -15.18 -2.09 5.32
C GLU A 214 -13.67 -1.84 5.12
N PHE A 215 -13.29 -0.57 5.07
CA PHE A 215 -11.89 -0.15 5.24
C PHE A 215 -11.87 1.11 6.12
N TRP A 216 -12.11 0.89 7.42
CA TRP A 216 -12.28 1.95 8.41
C TRP A 216 -10.96 2.29 9.09
N ARG A 217 -10.69 3.60 9.27
CA ARG A 217 -9.44 4.11 9.88
C ARG A 217 -8.19 3.40 9.32
N GLN A 218 -8.08 3.36 7.99
CA GLN A 218 -6.95 2.69 7.30
C GLN A 218 -6.77 1.21 7.67
N ALA A 219 -7.88 0.51 7.97
CA ALA A 219 -7.90 -0.88 8.46
C ALA A 219 -7.22 -1.09 9.83
N GLU A 220 -7.04 -0.03 10.62
CA GLU A 220 -6.63 -0.17 12.04
C GLU A 220 -7.77 -0.67 12.93
N VAL A 221 -9.02 -0.44 12.51
CA VAL A 221 -10.22 -0.82 13.25
C VAL A 221 -11.15 -1.57 12.30
N HIS A 222 -11.69 -2.69 12.77
CA HIS A 222 -12.59 -3.55 12.02
C HIS A 222 -13.96 -3.64 12.71
N PRO A 223 -14.86 -2.67 12.49
CA PRO A 223 -16.20 -2.72 13.08
C PRO A 223 -16.98 -3.92 12.55
N ASP A 224 -17.80 -4.51 13.43
CA ASP A 224 -18.64 -5.66 13.09
C ASP A 224 -19.82 -5.24 12.21
N VAL A 225 -19.55 -4.88 10.96
CA VAL A 225 -20.53 -4.34 10.02
C VAL A 225 -20.24 -4.81 8.59
N ASP A 226 -21.29 -5.11 7.86
CA ASP A 226 -21.18 -5.34 6.42
C ASP A 226 -21.16 -3.99 5.69
N ALA A 227 -20.08 -3.73 4.97
CA ALA A 227 -19.88 -2.49 4.23
C ALA A 227 -19.22 -2.75 2.86
N PHE A 228 -19.30 -1.74 2.01
CA PHE A 228 -18.57 -1.65 0.75
C PHE A 228 -17.73 -0.37 0.76
N THR A 229 -16.49 -0.46 0.29
CA THR A 229 -15.59 0.69 0.23
C THR A 229 -15.10 0.93 -1.19
N ALA A 230 -15.15 2.19 -1.62
CA ALA A 230 -14.32 2.70 -2.70
C ALA A 230 -13.18 3.53 -2.07
N ALA A 231 -11.97 2.99 -2.10
CA ALA A 231 -10.78 3.69 -1.64
C ALA A 231 -10.19 4.47 -2.82
N THR A 232 -10.37 5.78 -2.81
CA THR A 232 -9.76 6.70 -3.76
C THR A 232 -8.30 6.89 -3.37
N VAL A 233 -7.38 6.49 -4.24
CA VAL A 233 -5.93 6.52 -4.06
C VAL A 233 -5.33 7.49 -5.09
N LEU A 234 -4.43 8.35 -4.65
CA LEU A 234 -3.65 9.21 -5.55
C LEU A 234 -2.35 8.50 -5.93
N VAL A 235 -2.15 8.23 -7.23
CA VAL A 235 -0.98 7.50 -7.74
C VAL A 235 0.06 8.41 -8.40
N ARG A 236 -0.32 9.63 -8.78
CA ARG A 236 0.63 10.69 -9.16
C ARG A 236 0.67 11.74 -8.06
N VAL A 237 1.65 11.60 -7.16
CA VAL A 237 1.74 12.39 -5.93
C VAL A 237 2.76 13.51 -6.11
N HIS A 238 2.39 14.73 -5.73
CA HIS A 238 3.27 15.90 -5.71
C HIS A 238 4.00 16.04 -4.37
N SER A 239 3.32 15.74 -3.28
CA SER A 239 3.87 15.70 -1.92
C SER A 239 5.12 14.82 -1.81
N ARG A 240 6.07 15.23 -0.97
CA ARG A 240 7.31 14.50 -0.69
C ARG A 240 7.57 14.45 0.81
N GLY A 241 7.73 13.23 1.31
CA GLY A 241 8.07 12.96 2.69
C GLY A 241 9.57 12.70 2.95
N SER A 242 9.87 12.20 4.14
CA SER A 242 11.21 11.79 4.54
C SER A 242 11.23 10.61 5.52
N VAL A 243 12.38 9.95 5.59
CA VAL A 243 12.75 8.95 6.59
C VAL A 243 14.02 9.46 7.29
N ARG A 244 13.97 9.59 8.62
CA ARG A 244 15.09 10.09 9.43
C ARG A 244 15.38 9.17 10.60
N LEU A 245 16.65 9.14 11.04
CA LEU A 245 16.99 8.48 12.29
C LEU A 245 16.37 9.21 13.47
N ARG A 246 15.81 8.47 14.42
CA ARG A 246 15.45 8.98 15.75
C ARG A 246 16.56 8.80 16.78
N SER A 247 17.47 7.86 16.51
CA SER A 247 18.55 7.45 17.40
C SER A 247 19.65 6.79 16.56
N ALA A 248 20.88 6.79 17.06
CA ALA A 248 21.97 5.95 16.55
C ALA A 248 21.80 4.46 16.91
N ASP A 249 20.86 4.12 17.81
CA ASP A 249 20.51 2.75 18.13
C ASP A 249 19.78 2.09 16.92
N PRO A 250 20.35 1.04 16.31
CA PRO A 250 19.79 0.41 15.12
C PRO A 250 18.49 -0.36 15.39
N THR A 251 18.09 -0.54 16.65
CA THR A 251 16.83 -1.20 17.03
C THR A 251 15.64 -0.25 17.08
N TRP A 252 15.89 1.07 17.00
CA TRP A 252 14.82 2.05 16.97
C TRP A 252 14.18 2.14 15.59
N ALA A 253 12.85 2.22 15.55
CA ALA A 253 12.15 2.58 14.32
C ALA A 253 12.55 4.00 13.89
N PRO A 254 12.73 4.26 12.57
CA PRO A 254 13.02 5.59 12.09
C PRO A 254 11.80 6.51 12.25
N ALA A 255 12.02 7.82 12.23
CA ALA A 255 10.93 8.77 12.02
C ALA A 255 10.53 8.71 10.55
N ILE A 256 9.25 8.48 10.29
CA ILE A 256 8.68 8.43 8.94
C ILE A 256 7.68 9.57 8.86
N ASP A 257 7.94 10.50 7.95
CA ASP A 257 6.99 11.51 7.54
C ASP A 257 6.64 11.23 6.08
N ALA A 258 5.40 10.81 5.82
CA ALA A 258 4.96 10.55 4.44
C ALA A 258 4.78 11.85 3.64
N GLY A 259 4.68 13.00 4.31
CA GLY A 259 4.47 14.30 3.68
C GLY A 259 3.11 14.43 3.00
N TYR A 260 2.11 13.58 3.32
CA TYR A 260 0.83 13.59 2.61
C TYR A 260 0.17 14.97 2.63
N LEU A 261 -0.33 15.39 1.47
CA LEU A 261 -1.08 16.63 1.29
C LEU A 261 -0.28 17.88 1.66
N THR A 262 1.05 17.82 1.56
CA THR A 262 1.91 19.01 1.64
C THR A 262 1.81 19.87 0.38
N ASP A 263 1.36 19.28 -0.73
CA ASP A 263 0.92 19.97 -1.94
C ASP A 263 -0.60 19.92 -2.06
N ASP A 264 -1.23 21.09 -2.26
CA ASP A 264 -2.67 21.24 -2.39
C ASP A 264 -3.25 20.52 -3.62
N CYS A 265 -2.43 20.29 -4.68
CA CYS A 265 -2.87 19.58 -5.87
C CYS A 265 -3.30 18.14 -5.55
N ASP A 266 -2.60 17.50 -4.62
CA ASP A 266 -2.91 16.13 -4.18
C ASP A 266 -4.28 16.06 -3.51
N LEU A 267 -4.59 17.05 -2.67
CA LEU A 267 -5.85 17.15 -1.96
C LEU A 267 -7.02 17.40 -2.92
N GLU A 268 -6.86 18.30 -3.88
CA GLU A 268 -7.90 18.58 -4.87
C GLU A 268 -8.21 17.38 -5.77
N ALA A 269 -7.18 16.62 -6.17
CA ALA A 269 -7.35 15.38 -6.92
C ALA A 269 -8.14 14.33 -6.11
N LEU A 270 -7.81 14.15 -4.83
CA LEU A 270 -8.53 13.24 -3.93
C LEU A 270 -9.99 13.66 -3.73
N VAL A 271 -10.27 14.95 -3.56
CA VAL A 271 -11.66 15.47 -3.45
C VAL A 271 -12.45 15.15 -4.71
N THR A 272 -11.88 15.39 -5.89
CA THR A 272 -12.50 15.02 -7.17
C THR A 272 -12.74 13.50 -7.24
N GLY A 273 -11.81 12.70 -6.71
CA GLY A 273 -12.00 11.26 -6.66
C GLY A 273 -13.11 10.81 -5.71
N MET A 274 -13.33 11.49 -4.59
CA MET A 274 -14.46 11.22 -3.70
C MET A 274 -15.82 11.54 -4.37
N GLU A 275 -15.90 12.63 -5.13
CA GLU A 275 -17.11 12.99 -5.89
C GLU A 275 -17.44 11.89 -6.90
N ARG A 276 -16.45 11.44 -7.66
CA ARG A 276 -16.62 10.35 -8.64
C ARG A 276 -16.95 9.00 -8.01
N ALA A 277 -16.42 8.70 -6.82
CA ALA A 277 -16.81 7.51 -6.07
C ALA A 277 -18.32 7.50 -5.76
N ARG A 278 -18.90 8.66 -5.45
CA ARG A 278 -20.35 8.82 -5.23
C ARG A 278 -21.15 8.65 -6.51
N ASP A 279 -20.67 9.19 -7.64
CA ASP A 279 -21.32 9.01 -8.94
C ASP A 279 -21.36 7.53 -9.34
N ILE A 280 -20.25 6.81 -9.16
CA ILE A 280 -20.18 5.36 -9.39
C ILE A 280 -21.15 4.62 -8.46
N ALA A 281 -21.21 4.99 -7.18
CA ALA A 281 -22.09 4.36 -6.20
C ALA A 281 -23.59 4.55 -6.52
N ALA A 282 -23.95 5.64 -7.20
CA ALA A 282 -25.33 5.94 -7.63
C ALA A 282 -25.81 5.09 -8.83
N GLY A 283 -24.90 4.38 -9.51
CA GLY A 283 -25.21 3.48 -10.62
C GLY A 283 -25.82 2.13 -10.19
N PRO A 284 -25.67 1.07 -11.00
CA PRO A 284 -26.09 -0.30 -10.68
C PRO A 284 -25.77 -0.79 -9.25
N LEU A 285 -24.66 -0.35 -8.66
CA LEU A 285 -24.18 -0.68 -7.33
C LEU A 285 -25.15 -0.19 -6.23
N ALA A 286 -25.94 0.86 -6.48
CA ALA A 286 -26.94 1.38 -5.55
C ALA A 286 -27.97 0.33 -5.09
N ARG A 287 -28.18 -0.74 -5.88
CA ARG A 287 -29.05 -1.87 -5.49
C ARG A 287 -28.50 -2.67 -4.29
N VAL A 288 -27.20 -2.58 -4.05
CA VAL A 288 -26.50 -3.25 -2.95
C VAL A 288 -26.30 -2.30 -1.76
N LEU A 289 -25.99 -1.04 -2.04
CA LEU A 289 -25.59 -0.06 -1.04
C LEU A 289 -26.77 0.51 -0.28
N ALA A 290 -26.59 0.73 1.02
CA ALA A 290 -27.47 1.48 1.92
C ALA A 290 -27.01 2.94 1.99
N GLU A 291 -27.10 3.56 3.16
CA GLU A 291 -26.57 4.89 3.43
C GLU A 291 -25.03 4.95 3.36
N GLU A 292 -24.53 6.10 2.92
CA GLU A 292 -23.10 6.42 3.00
C GLU A 292 -22.70 6.63 4.46
N TRP A 293 -21.78 5.79 4.93
CA TRP A 293 -21.24 5.85 6.28
C TRP A 293 -20.09 6.87 6.39
N SER A 294 -19.18 6.89 5.41
CA SER A 294 -18.08 7.85 5.34
C SER A 294 -17.87 8.32 3.91
N PRO A 295 -17.73 9.62 3.62
CA PRO A 295 -17.71 10.74 4.56
C PRO A 295 -19.04 11.01 5.27
N GLY A 296 -20.15 10.48 4.73
CA GLY A 296 -21.50 10.60 5.25
C GLY A 296 -22.36 11.44 4.32
N GLY A 297 -23.63 11.05 4.12
CA GLY A 297 -24.53 11.70 3.15
C GLY A 297 -24.86 13.18 3.41
N THR A 298 -24.54 13.68 4.60
CA THR A 298 -24.64 15.10 5.01
C THR A 298 -23.42 15.93 4.63
N VAL A 299 -22.28 15.31 4.34
CA VAL A 299 -21.05 15.99 3.90
C VAL A 299 -21.18 16.30 2.40
N ARG A 300 -21.58 17.54 2.09
CA ARG A 300 -21.84 18.00 0.72
C ARG A 300 -20.98 19.21 0.39
N GLY A 301 -20.63 19.34 -0.90
CA GLY A 301 -19.77 20.41 -1.40
C GLY A 301 -18.28 20.14 -1.21
N ARG A 302 -17.47 20.75 -2.08
CA ARG A 302 -16.02 20.53 -2.15
C ARG A 302 -15.29 20.89 -0.86
N GLU A 303 -15.67 21.98 -0.19
CA GLU A 303 -15.03 22.41 1.06
C GLU A 303 -15.19 21.39 2.20
N ALA A 304 -16.40 20.81 2.34
CA ALA A 304 -16.67 19.79 3.33
C ALA A 304 -15.93 18.48 3.01
N LEU A 305 -15.84 18.12 1.74
CA LEU A 305 -15.04 16.98 1.27
C LEU A 305 -13.54 17.21 1.49
N ARG A 306 -13.03 18.41 1.22
CA ARG A 306 -11.64 18.80 1.47
C ARG A 306 -11.29 18.65 2.95
N THR A 307 -12.16 19.15 3.84
CA THR A 307 -12.00 19.00 5.30
C THR A 307 -12.01 17.54 5.74
N LYS A 308 -12.81 16.69 5.10
CA LYS A 308 -12.80 15.25 5.39
C LYS A 308 -11.51 14.61 4.89
N ALA A 309 -11.14 14.84 3.63
CA ALA A 309 -9.98 14.23 2.98
C ALA A 309 -8.70 14.55 3.76
N SER A 310 -8.50 15.81 4.17
CA SER A 310 -7.34 16.22 4.95
C SER A 310 -7.21 15.56 6.32
N ARG A 311 -8.32 15.10 6.91
CA ARG A 311 -8.34 14.34 8.17
C ARG A 311 -8.33 12.82 7.98
N GLY A 312 -8.67 12.36 6.77
CA GLY A 312 -8.80 10.95 6.44
C GLY A 312 -7.56 10.36 5.76
N CYS A 313 -6.68 11.20 5.21
CA CYS A 313 -5.42 10.78 4.61
C CYS A 313 -4.32 10.59 5.65
N GLY A 314 -3.88 9.36 5.82
CA GLY A 314 -2.61 9.01 6.45
C GLY A 314 -2.70 8.40 7.83
N TRP A 315 -1.55 7.92 8.28
CA TRP A 315 -1.28 7.29 9.58
C TRP A 315 -1.34 8.27 10.76
N SER A 316 -1.64 9.53 10.50
CA SER A 316 -1.64 10.60 11.49
C SER A 316 -3.04 10.84 12.03
N THR A 317 -3.41 10.09 13.07
CA THR A 317 -4.01 10.75 14.23
C THR A 317 -3.84 9.92 15.51
N PRO A 318 -2.85 10.29 16.33
CA PRO A 318 -3.10 10.56 17.73
C PRO A 318 -3.20 12.09 17.86
N ARG A 319 -4.40 12.60 18.15
CA ARG A 319 -4.49 13.85 18.91
C ARG A 319 -4.33 13.49 20.38
#